data_AF-A0A7X8SAH9-F1
#
_entry.id   AF-A0A7X8SAH9-F1
#
_cell.length_a   1.000
_cell.length_b   1.000
_cell.length_c   1.000
_cell.angle_alpha   90.00
_cell.angle_beta   90.00
_cell.angle_gamma   90.00
#
_symmetry.space_group_name_H-M   'P 1'
#
loop_
_entity.id
_entity.type
_entity.pdbx_description
1 polymer ?
#
loop_
_entity_poly.entity_id
_entity_poly.type
_entity_poly.pdbx_seq_one_letter_code
_entity_poly.pdbx_strand_id
1 'polypeptide(L)'
;MPVKDASLVTESSMPARRANPVWQIGKALLLFVALVILIGLGTWQVERLQWKEGLLADIAARKDTPAAPLSAIEAMAASGGDIEYRVVTAAGHYLNDKERHFLATYDGDPGFHVYTPLQLDDGRYVFVNRGFVPTEAKEPEKRERGELTGEQTVTGLARAKLTGRPDGMPDNDLGKNIFFWKDLDSMASSVGLPKDQVLPFFIDADKTPNPQGLPVGGVTLIDLPNNHLQYAVTWYGLAVALAAIVAISWWRKRHPDAPSQ
;
A
#
# COMPACT_ATOMS: atom_id res chain seq x y z
N MET A 1 86.21 44.70 -14.43
CA MET A 1 84.98 45.39 -13.97
C MET A 1 84.35 46.09 -15.17
N PRO A 2 83.01 46.21 -15.24
CA PRO A 2 81.94 45.23 -15.45
C PRO A 2 81.35 45.44 -16.89
N VAL A 3 80.29 44.84 -17.44
CA VAL A 3 78.95 44.50 -16.94
C VAL A 3 78.39 43.36 -17.81
N LYS A 4 77.78 42.36 -17.17
CA LYS A 4 76.92 41.35 -17.79
C LYS A 4 75.58 42.01 -18.13
N ASP A 5 75.18 42.04 -19.39
CA ASP A 5 73.81 42.37 -19.75
C ASP A 5 72.90 41.18 -19.41
N ALA A 6 72.15 41.35 -18.33
CA ALA A 6 71.10 40.46 -17.90
C ALA A 6 69.91 40.58 -18.86
N SER A 7 69.63 39.52 -19.60
CA SER A 7 68.40 39.32 -20.33
C SER A 7 67.21 39.33 -19.35
N LEU A 8 66.45 40.42 -19.34
CA LEU A 8 65.17 40.52 -18.64
C LEU A 8 64.12 39.69 -19.39
N VAL A 9 63.95 38.43 -18.96
CA VAL A 9 62.76 37.64 -19.31
C VAL A 9 61.59 38.29 -18.57
N THR A 10 60.74 38.99 -19.32
CA THR A 10 59.49 39.54 -18.81
C THR A 10 58.52 38.38 -18.65
N GLU A 11 58.32 37.89 -17.42
CA GLU A 11 57.21 37.00 -17.11
C GLU A 11 55.90 37.76 -17.35
N SER A 12 55.25 37.46 -18.47
CA SER A 12 53.89 37.89 -18.75
C SER A 12 52.95 37.21 -17.76
N SER A 13 52.62 37.89 -16.66
CA SER A 13 51.57 37.45 -15.74
C SER A 13 50.22 37.44 -16.48
N MET A 14 49.75 36.25 -16.82
CA MET A 14 48.42 36.05 -17.39
C MET A 14 47.37 36.55 -16.38
N PRO A 15 46.46 37.47 -16.74
CA PRO A 15 45.44 37.94 -15.81
C PRO A 15 44.54 36.77 -15.42
N ALA A 16 44.41 36.52 -14.11
CA ALA A 16 43.48 35.53 -13.58
C ALA A 16 42.08 35.76 -14.17
N ARG A 17 41.55 34.76 -14.88
CA ARG A 17 40.26 34.82 -15.58
C ARG A 17 39.16 35.08 -14.54
N ARG A 18 38.69 36.34 -14.43
CA ARG A 18 37.62 36.72 -13.48
C ARG A 18 36.39 35.88 -13.78
N ALA A 19 35.88 35.17 -12.78
CA ALA A 19 34.74 34.29 -12.94
C ALA A 19 33.48 35.10 -13.36
N ASN A 20 32.76 34.63 -14.37
CA ASN A 20 31.55 35.29 -14.87
C ASN A 20 30.46 35.33 -13.77
N PRO A 21 30.01 36.53 -13.32
CA PRO A 21 29.05 36.67 -12.23
C PRO A 21 27.69 36.00 -12.55
N VAL A 22 27.27 36.01 -13.81
CA VAL A 22 26.02 35.37 -14.26
C VAL A 22 26.05 33.86 -14.00
N TRP A 23 27.19 33.22 -14.25
CA TRP A 23 27.36 31.79 -14.00
C TRP A 23 27.40 31.45 -12.51
N GLN A 24 27.93 32.32 -11.66
CA GLN A 24 27.91 32.12 -10.21
C GLN A 24 26.50 32.26 -9.63
N ILE A 25 25.74 33.26 -10.09
CA ILE A 25 24.35 33.46 -9.72
C ILE A 25 23.49 32.26 -10.15
N GLY A 26 23.64 31.81 -11.40
CA GLY A 26 22.90 30.65 -11.91
C GLY A 26 23.15 29.37 -11.10
N LYS A 27 24.41 29.11 -10.71
CA LYS A 27 24.71 27.96 -9.84
C LYS A 27 24.17 28.11 -8.42
N ALA A 28 24.26 29.30 -7.83
CA ALA A 28 23.70 29.54 -6.50
C ALA A 28 22.19 29.30 -6.50
N LEU A 29 21.50 29.78 -7.54
CA LEU A 29 20.07 29.53 -7.73
C LEU A 29 19.76 28.04 -7.88
N LEU A 30 20.53 27.32 -8.72
CA LEU A 30 20.34 25.88 -8.90
C LEU A 30 20.50 25.09 -7.60
N LEU A 31 21.54 25.38 -6.81
CA LEU A 31 21.80 24.73 -5.54
C LEU A 31 20.72 25.08 -4.50
N PHE A 32 20.22 26.32 -4.53
CA PHE A 32 19.10 26.73 -3.68
C PHE A 32 17.82 25.99 -4.05
N VAL A 33 17.48 25.88 -5.34
CA VAL A 33 16.32 25.11 -5.81
C VAL A 33 16.46 23.64 -5.42
N ALA A 34 17.64 23.04 -5.60
CA ALA A 34 17.90 21.67 -5.18
C ALA A 34 17.69 21.50 -3.66
N LEU A 35 18.19 22.43 -2.84
CA LEU A 35 17.98 22.41 -1.39
C LEU A 35 16.50 22.49 -1.02
N VAL A 36 15.74 23.40 -1.65
CA VAL A 36 14.30 23.54 -1.42
C VAL A 36 13.56 22.25 -1.78
N ILE A 37 13.92 21.60 -2.89
CA ILE A 37 13.35 20.31 -3.29
C ILE A 37 13.67 19.23 -2.25
N LEU A 38 14.93 19.11 -1.81
CA LEU A 38 15.32 18.08 -0.82
C LEU A 38 14.58 18.27 0.51
N ILE A 39 14.45 19.50 0.99
CA ILE A 39 13.68 19.82 2.21
C ILE A 39 12.20 19.50 1.99
N GLY A 40 11.63 19.92 0.86
CA GLY A 40 10.22 19.64 0.52
C GLY A 40 9.92 18.14 0.44
N LEU A 41 10.81 17.36 -0.17
CA LEU A 41 10.71 15.90 -0.19
C LEU A 41 10.83 15.29 1.21
N GLY A 42 11.74 15.79 2.05
CA GLY A 42 11.85 15.37 3.45
C GLY A 42 10.58 15.65 4.25
N THR A 43 9.99 16.85 4.09
CA THR A 43 8.74 17.24 4.76
C THR A 43 7.57 16.38 4.29
N TRP A 44 7.42 16.21 2.98
CA TRP A 44 6.39 15.35 2.42
C TRP A 44 6.48 13.91 2.93
N GLN A 45 7.69 13.36 3.09
CA GLN A 45 7.87 12.02 3.66
C GLN A 45 7.41 11.95 5.13
N VAL A 46 7.64 13.00 5.94
CA VAL A 46 7.15 13.06 7.33
C VAL A 46 5.62 13.14 7.38
N GLU A 47 5.00 13.97 6.55
CA GLU A 47 3.54 14.04 6.45
C GLU A 47 2.95 12.69 6.03
N ARG A 48 3.59 12.03 5.06
CA ARG A 48 3.17 10.72 4.57
C ARG A 48 3.34 9.63 5.63
N LEU A 49 4.41 9.70 6.43
CA LEU A 49 4.62 8.83 7.59
C LEU A 49 3.45 8.97 8.58
N GLN A 50 3.15 10.18 9.02
CA GLN A 50 2.09 10.46 9.99
C GLN A 50 0.71 10.05 9.48
N TRP A 51 0.40 10.37 8.22
CA TRP A 51 -0.83 9.91 7.57
C TRP A 51 -0.96 8.38 7.60
N LYS A 52 0.14 7.68 7.28
CA LYS A 52 0.16 6.22 7.23
C LYS A 52 0.05 5.59 8.62
N GLU A 53 0.70 6.17 9.62
CA GLU A 53 0.56 5.77 11.03
C GLU A 53 -0.87 5.95 11.53
N GLY A 54 -1.53 7.07 11.18
CA GLY A 54 -2.94 7.31 11.49
C GLY A 54 -3.85 6.24 10.89
N LEU A 55 -3.66 5.90 9.61
CA LEU A 55 -4.41 4.84 8.95
C LEU A 55 -4.23 3.47 9.65
N LEU A 56 -3.00 3.12 10.01
CA LEU A 56 -2.72 1.87 10.72
C LEU A 56 -3.36 1.84 12.12
N ALA A 57 -3.32 2.98 12.84
CA ALA A 57 -3.95 3.12 14.14
C ALA A 57 -5.48 2.98 14.06
N ASP A 58 -6.11 3.59 13.05
CA ASP A 58 -7.55 3.47 12.81
C ASP A 58 -7.95 2.02 12.52
N ILE A 59 -7.18 1.32 11.69
CA ILE A 59 -7.42 -0.10 11.39
C ILE A 59 -7.27 -0.95 12.65
N ALA A 60 -6.22 -0.71 13.46
CA ALA A 60 -6.03 -1.42 14.71
C ALA A 60 -7.20 -1.20 15.69
N ALA A 61 -7.62 0.05 15.87
CA ALA A 61 -8.75 0.40 16.76
C ALA A 61 -10.07 -0.27 16.32
N ARG A 62 -10.34 -0.35 15.02
CA ARG A 62 -11.55 -1.01 14.48
C ARG A 62 -11.54 -2.52 14.69
N LYS A 63 -10.36 -3.14 14.63
CA LYS A 63 -10.19 -4.58 14.85
C LYS A 63 -10.27 -5.00 16.31
N ASP A 64 -9.87 -4.12 17.22
CA ASP A 64 -9.93 -4.37 18.67
C ASP A 64 -11.33 -4.10 19.26
N THR A 65 -12.25 -3.59 18.44
CA THR A 65 -13.65 -3.41 18.83
C THR A 65 -14.39 -4.75 18.86
N PRO A 66 -15.29 -5.00 19.83
CA PRO A 66 -16.15 -6.19 19.82
C PRO A 66 -16.90 -6.34 18.50
N ALA A 67 -17.14 -7.59 18.10
CA ALA A 67 -17.87 -7.90 16.88
C ALA A 67 -19.26 -7.25 16.90
N ALA A 68 -19.55 -6.45 15.87
CA ALA A 68 -20.85 -5.84 15.68
C ALA A 68 -21.79 -6.84 14.98
N PRO A 69 -23.11 -6.81 15.27
CA PRO A 69 -24.07 -7.55 14.47
C PRO A 69 -24.06 -7.04 13.03
N LEU A 70 -24.32 -7.92 12.06
CA LEU A 70 -24.36 -7.59 10.64
C LEU A 70 -25.20 -6.33 10.33
N SER A 71 -26.37 -6.21 10.94
CA SER A 71 -27.28 -5.07 10.76
C SER A 71 -26.68 -3.71 11.12
N ALA A 72 -25.74 -3.65 12.07
CA ALA A 72 -25.04 -2.42 12.42
C ALA A 72 -24.06 -1.99 11.32
N ILE A 73 -23.37 -2.96 10.71
CA ILE A 73 -22.47 -2.71 9.56
C ILE A 73 -23.29 -2.29 8.34
N GLU A 74 -24.44 -2.91 8.10
CA GLU A 74 -25.35 -2.53 7.03
C GLU A 74 -25.85 -1.08 7.18
N ALA A 75 -26.32 -0.70 8.37
CA ALA A 75 -26.78 0.66 8.64
C ALA A 75 -25.65 1.70 8.46
N MET A 76 -24.43 1.32 8.85
CA MET A 76 -23.24 2.16 8.64
C MET A 76 -22.93 2.32 7.15
N ALA A 77 -22.90 1.23 6.40
CA ALA A 77 -22.68 1.28 4.95
C ALA A 77 -23.75 2.11 4.23
N ALA A 78 -25.02 1.93 4.61
CA ALA A 78 -26.15 2.65 4.02
C ALA A 78 -26.11 4.17 4.29
N SER A 79 -25.53 4.59 5.41
CA SER A 79 -25.33 6.01 5.76
C SER A 79 -24.03 6.60 5.20
N GLY A 80 -23.27 5.84 4.41
CA GLY A 80 -22.00 6.26 3.83
C GLY A 80 -20.82 6.23 4.81
N GLY A 81 -20.97 5.55 5.94
CA GLY A 81 -19.91 5.34 6.91
C GLY A 81 -18.84 4.36 6.43
N ASP A 82 -17.64 4.49 6.98
CA ASP A 82 -16.52 3.60 6.68
C ASP A 82 -16.59 2.30 7.51
N ILE A 83 -16.84 1.20 6.80
CA ILE A 83 -16.95 -0.15 7.36
C ILE A 83 -15.64 -0.94 7.31
N GLU A 84 -14.61 -0.46 6.61
CA GLU A 84 -13.38 -1.23 6.38
C GLU A 84 -12.74 -1.66 7.69
N TYR A 85 -12.45 -2.96 7.79
CA TYR A 85 -11.77 -3.63 8.90
C TYR A 85 -12.54 -3.59 10.24
N ARG A 86 -13.84 -3.28 10.24
CA ARG A 86 -14.68 -3.47 11.43
C ARG A 86 -15.01 -4.94 11.63
N VAL A 87 -14.95 -5.40 12.88
CA VAL A 87 -15.31 -6.77 13.22
C VAL A 87 -16.83 -6.94 13.13
N VAL A 88 -17.28 -7.96 12.42
CA VAL A 88 -18.68 -8.26 12.17
C VAL A 88 -18.96 -9.74 12.39
N THR A 89 -20.15 -10.04 12.92
CA THR A 89 -20.70 -11.39 12.99
C THR A 89 -21.96 -11.51 12.14
N ALA A 90 -22.02 -12.57 11.33
CA ALA A 90 -23.17 -12.94 10.53
C ALA A 90 -23.49 -14.44 10.71
N ALA A 91 -24.76 -14.80 10.58
CA ALA A 91 -25.22 -16.19 10.61
C ALA A 91 -25.99 -16.52 9.33
N GLY A 92 -25.91 -17.76 8.87
CA GLY A 92 -26.61 -18.22 7.67
C GLY A 92 -26.08 -19.54 7.14
N HIS A 93 -26.44 -19.87 5.90
CA HIS A 93 -26.04 -21.11 5.24
C HIS A 93 -25.12 -20.81 4.04
N TYR A 94 -23.97 -21.48 3.97
CA TYR A 94 -23.09 -21.32 2.81
C TYR A 94 -23.68 -22.00 1.57
N LEU A 95 -23.68 -21.27 0.46
CA LEU A 95 -23.97 -21.80 -0.87
C LEU A 95 -22.67 -22.30 -1.50
N ASN A 96 -22.18 -23.44 -1.04
CA ASN A 96 -20.87 -23.99 -1.42
C ASN A 96 -20.75 -24.26 -2.93
N ASP A 97 -21.87 -24.53 -3.63
CA ASP A 97 -21.94 -24.67 -5.08
C ASP A 97 -21.75 -23.35 -5.85
N LYS A 98 -21.73 -22.21 -5.14
CA LYS A 98 -21.65 -20.86 -5.72
C LYS A 98 -20.37 -20.10 -5.39
N GLU A 99 -19.36 -20.76 -4.81
CA GLU A 99 -18.09 -20.11 -4.48
C GLU A 99 -17.35 -19.52 -5.70
N ARG A 100 -16.70 -18.37 -5.49
CA ARG A 100 -15.86 -17.68 -6.48
C ARG A 100 -14.40 -17.70 -6.04
N HIS A 101 -13.48 -17.87 -6.98
CA HIS A 101 -12.05 -17.94 -6.68
C HIS A 101 -11.34 -16.65 -7.06
N PHE A 102 -10.83 -15.94 -6.05
CA PHE A 102 -9.98 -14.77 -6.25
C PHE A 102 -8.52 -15.21 -6.26
N LEU A 103 -7.79 -14.96 -7.36
CA LEU A 103 -6.39 -15.34 -7.49
C LEU A 103 -5.56 -14.61 -6.44
N ALA A 104 -4.82 -15.37 -5.63
CA ALA A 104 -4.06 -14.84 -4.50
C ALA A 104 -2.76 -15.61 -4.28
N THR A 105 -1.89 -15.01 -3.47
CA THR A 105 -0.72 -15.67 -2.90
C THR A 105 -0.84 -15.59 -1.39
N TYR A 106 -0.58 -16.70 -0.71
CA TYR A 106 -0.58 -16.79 0.74
C TYR A 106 0.66 -17.55 1.19
N ASP A 107 1.43 -16.97 2.11
CA ASP A 107 2.70 -17.51 2.61
C ASP A 107 3.70 -17.96 1.52
N GLY A 108 3.68 -17.26 0.37
CA GLY A 108 4.55 -17.53 -0.78
C GLY A 108 3.99 -18.54 -1.79
N ASP A 109 2.88 -19.21 -1.47
CA ASP A 109 2.27 -20.21 -2.34
C ASP A 109 1.16 -19.61 -3.23
N PRO A 110 1.10 -20.00 -4.52
CA PRO A 110 0.04 -19.57 -5.41
C PRO A 110 -1.27 -20.33 -5.17
N GLY A 111 -2.38 -19.62 -5.20
CA GLY A 111 -3.69 -20.24 -5.03
C GLY A 111 -4.82 -19.24 -5.11
N PHE A 112 -5.84 -19.45 -4.29
CA PHE A 112 -7.08 -18.69 -4.37
C PHE A 112 -7.64 -18.38 -3.00
N HIS A 113 -8.16 -17.16 -2.83
CA HIS A 113 -9.14 -16.89 -1.80
C HIS A 113 -10.52 -17.37 -2.26
N VAL A 114 -11.20 -18.11 -1.39
CA VAL A 114 -12.52 -18.68 -1.66
C VAL A 114 -13.60 -17.75 -1.13
N TYR A 115 -14.34 -17.13 -2.04
CA TYR A 115 -15.47 -16.26 -1.71
C TYR A 115 -16.78 -17.02 -1.86
N THR A 116 -17.44 -17.38 -0.77
CA THR A 116 -18.69 -18.16 -0.76
C THR A 116 -19.85 -17.30 -0.31
N PRO A 117 -20.98 -17.27 -1.03
CA PRO A 117 -22.19 -16.61 -0.54
C PRO A 117 -22.70 -17.29 0.73
N LEU A 118 -22.95 -16.51 1.77
CA LEU A 118 -23.70 -16.91 2.95
C LEU A 118 -25.13 -16.40 2.80
N GLN A 119 -26.09 -17.31 2.66
CA GLN A 119 -27.51 -17.00 2.64
C GLN A 119 -28.00 -16.75 4.07
N LEU A 120 -28.50 -15.54 4.30
CA LEU A 120 -29.06 -15.08 5.58
C LEU A 120 -30.51 -15.57 5.74
N ASP A 121 -31.01 -15.56 6.97
CA ASP A 121 -32.38 -16.01 7.29
C ASP A 121 -33.49 -15.21 6.59
N ASP A 122 -33.20 -13.95 6.23
CA ASP A 122 -34.12 -13.08 5.50
C ASP A 122 -34.03 -13.23 3.96
N GLY A 123 -33.26 -14.20 3.49
CA GLY A 123 -33.09 -14.53 2.07
C GLY A 123 -32.04 -13.70 1.33
N ARG A 124 -31.41 -12.71 1.99
CA ARG A 124 -30.30 -11.94 1.43
C ARG A 124 -28.99 -12.72 1.48
N TYR A 125 -27.98 -12.21 0.79
CA TYR A 125 -26.68 -12.86 0.69
C TYR A 125 -25.55 -11.89 1.05
N VAL A 126 -24.54 -12.40 1.74
CA VAL A 126 -23.25 -11.72 1.92
C VAL A 126 -22.14 -12.64 1.43
N PHE A 127 -21.20 -12.12 0.66
CA PHE A 127 -20.04 -12.91 0.23
C PHE A 127 -19.01 -12.94 1.35
N VAL A 128 -18.62 -14.15 1.74
CA VAL A 128 -17.61 -14.39 2.77
C VAL A 128 -16.34 -14.92 2.12
N ASN A 129 -15.22 -14.23 2.29
CA ASN A 129 -13.91 -14.80 2.03
C ASN A 129 -13.61 -15.81 3.15
N ARG A 130 -13.73 -17.09 2.85
CA ARG A 130 -13.52 -18.19 3.79
C ARG A 130 -12.04 -18.47 4.03
N GLY A 131 -11.16 -17.97 3.17
CA GLY A 131 -9.73 -18.20 3.28
C GLY A 131 -9.05 -18.66 2.01
N PHE A 132 -7.78 -19.06 2.16
CA PHE A 132 -6.90 -19.49 1.07
C PHE A 132 -6.96 -20.99 0.82
N VAL A 133 -6.88 -21.38 -0.46
CA VAL A 133 -6.60 -22.74 -0.91
C VAL A 133 -5.46 -22.73 -1.93
N PRO A 134 -4.54 -23.71 -1.90
CA PRO A 134 -3.52 -23.84 -2.92
C PRO A 134 -4.16 -24.15 -4.29
N THR A 135 -3.42 -23.88 -5.37
CA THR A 135 -3.90 -24.05 -6.76
C THR A 135 -4.47 -25.45 -7.01
N GLU A 136 -3.85 -26.47 -6.43
CA GLU A 136 -4.24 -27.87 -6.58
C GLU A 136 -5.59 -28.15 -5.95
N ALA A 137 -6.01 -27.38 -4.92
CA ALA A 137 -7.26 -27.50 -4.18
C ALA A 137 -8.28 -26.39 -4.51
N LYS A 138 -8.13 -25.73 -5.67
CA LYS A 138 -9.09 -24.74 -6.17
C LYS A 138 -10.51 -25.28 -6.18
N GLU A 139 -10.71 -26.43 -6.83
CA GLU A 139 -12.03 -27.03 -7.01
C GLU A 139 -12.55 -27.67 -5.70
N PRO A 140 -13.81 -27.40 -5.29
CA PRO A 140 -14.35 -27.84 -4.00
C PRO A 140 -14.34 -29.36 -3.79
N GLU A 141 -14.45 -30.17 -4.85
CA GLU A 141 -14.43 -31.64 -4.77
C GLU A 141 -13.10 -32.19 -4.24
N LYS A 142 -12.03 -31.38 -4.26
CA LYS A 142 -10.73 -31.76 -3.71
C LYS A 142 -10.61 -31.45 -2.21
N ARG A 143 -11.61 -30.80 -1.63
CA ARG A 143 -11.65 -30.36 -0.23
C ARG A 143 -13.04 -30.46 0.38
N GLU A 144 -13.83 -31.48 0.00
CA GLU A 144 -15.23 -31.67 0.42
C GLU A 144 -15.44 -31.58 1.95
N ARG A 145 -14.47 -32.06 2.74
CA ARG A 145 -14.55 -31.98 4.21
C ARG A 145 -14.50 -30.55 4.75
N GLY A 146 -13.92 -29.64 3.97
CA GLY A 146 -13.93 -28.21 4.24
C GLY A 146 -15.24 -27.54 3.83
N GLU A 147 -16.18 -28.22 3.17
CA GLU A 147 -17.49 -27.63 2.84
C GLU A 147 -18.42 -27.71 4.05
N LEU A 148 -18.55 -26.59 4.75
CA LEU A 148 -19.39 -26.48 5.94
C LEU A 148 -20.86 -26.58 5.56
N THR A 149 -21.60 -27.44 6.26
CA THR A 149 -23.03 -27.70 6.04
C THR A 149 -23.87 -27.24 7.22
N GLY A 150 -25.13 -26.88 6.98
CA GLY A 150 -26.03 -26.36 8.00
C GLY A 150 -25.74 -24.91 8.35
N GLU A 151 -26.40 -24.40 9.39
CA GLU A 151 -26.25 -23.01 9.82
C GLU A 151 -24.85 -22.75 10.37
N GLN A 152 -24.22 -21.69 9.89
CA GLN A 152 -22.88 -21.26 10.25
C GLN A 152 -22.92 -19.84 10.80
N THR A 153 -22.12 -19.59 11.84
CA THR A 153 -21.81 -18.25 12.33
C THR A 153 -20.41 -17.89 11.91
N VAL A 154 -20.26 -16.81 11.14
CA VAL A 154 -18.96 -16.27 10.75
C VAL A 154 -18.67 -15.00 11.53
N THR A 155 -17.46 -14.92 12.10
CA THR A 155 -16.87 -13.67 12.59
C THR A 155 -15.72 -13.29 11.68
N GLY A 156 -15.62 -12.02 11.34
CA GLY A 156 -14.63 -11.55 10.37
C GLY A 156 -14.58 -10.04 10.27
N LEU A 157 -13.91 -9.56 9.22
CA LEU A 157 -13.75 -8.14 8.94
C LEU A 157 -14.66 -7.72 7.79
N ALA A 158 -15.45 -6.66 7.98
CA ALA A 158 -16.22 -6.06 6.90
C ALA A 158 -15.29 -5.39 5.88
N ARG A 159 -15.54 -5.63 4.58
CA ARG A 159 -14.77 -5.08 3.46
C ARG A 159 -15.73 -4.46 2.45
N ALA A 160 -15.59 -3.17 2.19
CA ALA A 160 -16.43 -2.46 1.25
C ALA A 160 -16.29 -3.04 -0.16
N LYS A 161 -17.41 -3.04 -0.90
CA LYS A 161 -17.42 -3.33 -2.33
C LYS A 161 -16.60 -2.28 -3.08
N LEU A 162 -15.84 -2.71 -4.08
CA LEU A 162 -15.18 -1.81 -5.03
C LEU A 162 -16.21 -1.17 -5.98
N THR A 163 -16.09 0.14 -6.19
CA THR A 163 -16.97 0.89 -7.11
C THR A 163 -16.59 0.71 -8.59
N GLY A 164 -15.41 0.15 -8.86
CA GLY A 164 -14.93 -0.13 -10.21
C GLY A 164 -13.66 -0.98 -10.20
N ARG A 165 -13.23 -1.40 -11.39
CA ARG A 165 -12.00 -2.13 -11.60
C ARG A 165 -10.80 -1.24 -11.26
N PRO A 166 -9.86 -1.67 -10.39
CA PRO A 166 -8.61 -0.95 -10.16
C PRO A 166 -7.77 -0.83 -11.45
N ASP A 167 -7.00 0.26 -11.57
CA ASP A 167 -6.12 0.48 -12.72
C ASP A 167 -5.07 -0.63 -12.85
N GLY A 168 -4.82 -1.08 -14.08
CA GLY A 168 -3.82 -2.11 -14.39
C GLY A 168 -4.27 -3.56 -14.08
N MET A 169 -5.46 -3.76 -13.51
CA MET A 169 -5.99 -5.11 -13.30
C MET A 169 -6.59 -5.69 -14.59
N PRO A 170 -6.31 -6.97 -14.90
CA PRO A 170 -6.94 -7.66 -16.01
C PRO A 170 -8.44 -7.89 -15.75
N ASP A 171 -9.17 -8.20 -16.82
CA ASP A 171 -10.56 -8.63 -16.71
C ASP A 171 -10.67 -9.98 -16.01
N ASN A 172 -11.71 -10.13 -15.18
CA ASN A 172 -12.03 -11.40 -14.53
C ASN A 172 -12.38 -12.47 -15.58
N ASP A 173 -11.89 -13.69 -15.41
CA ASP A 173 -12.20 -14.84 -16.27
C ASP A 173 -13.38 -15.61 -15.64
N LEU A 174 -14.60 -15.18 -15.95
CA LEU A 174 -15.82 -15.79 -15.43
C LEU A 174 -15.99 -17.25 -15.90
N GLY A 175 -15.49 -17.57 -17.10
CA GLY A 175 -15.56 -18.92 -17.67
C GLY A 175 -14.71 -19.92 -16.89
N LYS A 176 -13.58 -19.49 -16.34
CA LYS A 176 -12.71 -20.32 -15.47
C LYS A 176 -12.95 -20.15 -13.98
N ASN A 177 -13.90 -19.31 -13.59
CA ASN A 177 -14.11 -18.86 -12.21
C ASN A 177 -12.84 -18.26 -11.59
N ILE A 178 -12.17 -17.35 -12.29
CA ILE A 178 -10.95 -16.69 -11.80
C ILE A 178 -11.19 -15.18 -11.74
N PHE A 179 -11.15 -14.64 -10.53
CA PHE A 179 -11.24 -13.21 -10.27
C PHE A 179 -9.85 -12.65 -9.95
N PHE A 180 -9.44 -11.62 -10.68
CA PHE A 180 -8.21 -10.86 -10.43
C PHE A 180 -8.47 -9.61 -9.59
N TRP A 181 -9.72 -9.18 -9.48
CA TRP A 181 -10.19 -8.11 -8.60
C TRP A 181 -11.58 -8.44 -8.06
N LYS A 182 -11.93 -7.85 -6.91
CA LYS A 182 -13.15 -8.17 -6.14
C LYS A 182 -14.40 -7.50 -6.70
N ASP A 183 -14.77 -7.90 -7.91
CA ASP A 183 -16.02 -7.48 -8.55
C ASP A 183 -17.22 -8.23 -7.95
N LEU A 184 -17.81 -7.66 -6.90
CA LEU A 184 -18.96 -8.27 -6.22
C LEU A 184 -20.16 -8.50 -7.15
N ASP A 185 -20.38 -7.59 -8.11
CA ASP A 185 -21.54 -7.70 -9.01
C ASP A 185 -21.37 -8.86 -10.00
N SER A 186 -20.17 -9.03 -10.55
CA SER A 186 -19.84 -10.17 -11.40
C SER A 186 -19.80 -11.48 -10.62
N MET A 187 -19.29 -11.45 -9.37
CA MET A 187 -19.32 -12.62 -8.47
C MET A 187 -20.75 -13.10 -8.22
N ALA A 188 -21.68 -12.18 -7.94
CA ALA A 188 -23.09 -12.51 -7.69
C ALA A 188 -23.84 -12.96 -8.95
N SER A 189 -23.74 -12.18 -10.04
CA SER A 189 -24.51 -12.44 -11.26
C SER A 189 -24.07 -13.72 -11.99
N SER A 190 -22.79 -14.08 -11.95
CA SER A 190 -22.26 -15.32 -12.56
C SER A 190 -22.81 -16.61 -11.93
N VAL A 191 -23.43 -16.52 -10.75
CA VAL A 191 -24.06 -17.66 -10.04
C VAL A 191 -25.57 -17.53 -9.87
N GLY A 192 -26.17 -16.53 -10.54
CA GLY A 192 -27.61 -16.29 -10.53
C GLY A 192 -28.15 -15.68 -9.24
N LEU A 193 -27.32 -14.99 -8.44
CA LEU A 193 -27.81 -14.27 -7.27
C LEU A 193 -28.37 -12.87 -7.67
N PRO A 194 -29.59 -12.50 -7.23
CA PRO A 194 -30.16 -11.18 -7.51
C PRO A 194 -29.34 -10.08 -6.84
N LYS A 195 -28.89 -9.10 -7.62
CA LYS A 195 -28.01 -8.01 -7.15
C LYS A 195 -28.61 -7.19 -6.01
N ASP A 196 -29.94 -7.02 -5.99
CA ASP A 196 -30.69 -6.32 -4.95
C ASP A 196 -30.81 -7.10 -3.63
N GLN A 197 -30.50 -8.40 -3.65
CA GLN A 197 -30.45 -9.26 -2.46
C GLN A 197 -29.03 -9.46 -1.91
N VAL A 198 -28.00 -8.95 -2.60
CA VAL A 198 -26.61 -9.08 -2.16
C VAL A 198 -26.20 -7.84 -1.39
N LEU A 199 -25.74 -8.01 -0.15
CA LEU A 199 -25.20 -6.91 0.65
C LEU A 199 -23.97 -6.31 -0.05
N PRO A 200 -23.81 -4.96 -0.06
CA PRO A 200 -22.79 -4.30 -0.88
C PRO A 200 -21.39 -4.30 -0.22
N PHE A 201 -21.02 -5.40 0.42
CA PHE A 201 -19.73 -5.61 1.08
C PHE A 201 -19.44 -7.09 1.25
N PHE A 202 -18.20 -7.41 1.57
CA PHE A 202 -17.74 -8.75 1.91
C PHE A 202 -17.48 -8.88 3.41
N ILE A 203 -17.40 -10.13 3.88
CA ILE A 203 -16.82 -10.47 5.17
C ILE A 203 -15.55 -11.28 4.92
N ASP A 204 -14.40 -10.80 5.39
CA ASP A 204 -13.21 -11.64 5.44
C ASP A 204 -13.20 -12.43 6.76
N ALA A 205 -13.42 -13.75 6.70
CA ALA A 205 -13.49 -14.60 7.88
C ALA A 205 -12.19 -14.58 8.68
N ASP A 206 -12.31 -14.70 10.01
CA ASP A 206 -11.19 -14.77 10.93
C ASP A 206 -10.41 -16.11 10.82
N LYS A 207 -9.52 -16.36 11.77
CA LYS A 207 -8.66 -17.55 11.80
C LYS A 207 -9.36 -18.80 12.37
N THR A 208 -10.67 -18.80 12.52
CA THR A 208 -11.44 -19.98 12.95
C THR A 208 -11.10 -21.15 12.02
N PRO A 209 -10.56 -22.27 12.54
CA PRO A 209 -10.11 -23.36 11.69
C PRO A 209 -11.26 -24.02 10.93
N ASN A 210 -11.09 -24.21 9.62
CA ASN A 210 -11.99 -25.06 8.84
C ASN A 210 -11.68 -26.54 9.10
N PRO A 211 -12.66 -27.45 9.07
CA PRO A 211 -12.38 -28.89 9.15
C PRO A 211 -11.38 -29.31 8.06
N GLN A 212 -10.34 -30.07 8.45
CA GLN A 212 -9.21 -30.49 7.60
C GLN A 212 -8.31 -29.35 7.07
N GLY A 213 -8.49 -28.12 7.55
CA GLY A 213 -7.52 -27.03 7.37
C GLY A 213 -7.66 -26.20 6.09
N LEU A 214 -8.53 -26.55 5.15
CA LEU A 214 -8.78 -25.77 3.93
C LEU A 214 -10.26 -25.38 3.79
N PRO A 215 -10.60 -24.14 3.40
CA PRO A 215 -9.70 -23.00 3.23
C PRO A 215 -9.05 -22.55 4.54
N VAL A 216 -7.84 -21.98 4.46
CA VAL A 216 -7.12 -21.38 5.60
C VAL A 216 -7.71 -19.98 5.86
N GLY A 217 -8.42 -19.79 6.96
CA GLY A 217 -9.04 -18.51 7.33
C GLY A 217 -8.04 -17.41 7.77
N GLY A 218 -8.52 -16.18 7.92
CA GLY A 218 -7.72 -15.05 8.43
C GLY A 218 -6.59 -14.59 7.52
N VAL A 219 -6.83 -14.67 6.21
CA VAL A 219 -5.87 -14.34 5.12
C VAL A 219 -5.82 -12.85 4.78
N THR A 220 -6.61 -12.01 5.46
CA THR A 220 -6.56 -10.56 5.27
C THR A 220 -5.21 -10.01 5.73
N LEU A 221 -4.31 -9.80 4.77
CA LEU A 221 -3.03 -9.16 5.00
C LEU A 221 -3.23 -7.66 5.18
N ILE A 222 -3.02 -7.18 6.41
CA ILE A 222 -2.93 -5.76 6.74
C ILE A 222 -1.45 -5.47 6.96
N ASP A 223 -0.68 -5.57 5.89
CA ASP A 223 0.72 -5.18 5.86
C ASP A 223 0.86 -4.00 4.91
N LEU A 224 1.03 -2.81 5.49
CA LEU A 224 1.24 -1.58 4.74
C LEU A 224 2.67 -1.10 5.03
N PRO A 225 3.66 -1.40 4.16
CA PRO A 225 5.07 -1.10 4.42
C PRO A 225 5.34 0.39 4.66
N ASN A 226 5.86 0.77 5.83
CA ASN A 226 6.02 2.18 6.21
C ASN A 226 7.49 2.60 6.27
N ASN A 227 8.11 2.85 5.11
CA ASN A 227 9.53 3.22 5.00
C ASN A 227 9.77 4.75 4.98
N HIS A 228 8.73 5.54 5.24
CA HIS A 228 8.75 6.99 5.07
C HIS A 228 9.77 7.70 5.98
N LEU A 229 10.02 7.19 7.18
CA LEU A 229 11.05 7.72 8.07
C LEU A 229 12.46 7.57 7.48
N GLN A 230 12.80 6.40 6.94
CA GLN A 230 14.10 6.16 6.29
C GLN A 230 14.32 7.13 5.12
N TYR A 231 13.28 7.34 4.30
CA TYR A 231 13.34 8.31 3.22
C TYR A 231 13.45 9.75 3.73
N ALA A 232 12.70 10.14 4.78
CA ALA A 232 12.82 11.46 5.38
C ALA A 232 14.26 11.75 5.84
N VAL A 233 14.89 10.79 6.54
CA VAL A 233 16.30 10.86 6.95
C VAL A 233 17.22 11.00 5.74
N THR A 234 16.96 10.26 4.67
CA THR A 234 17.74 10.35 3.42
C THR A 234 17.65 11.75 2.82
N TRP A 235 16.45 12.31 2.64
CA TRP A 235 16.26 13.62 2.01
C TRP A 235 16.81 14.77 2.85
N TYR A 236 16.57 14.76 4.16
CA TYR A 236 17.16 15.76 5.05
C TYR A 236 18.69 15.60 5.18
N GLY A 237 19.19 14.36 5.20
CA GLY A 237 20.64 14.10 5.18
C GLY A 237 21.32 14.67 3.94
N LEU A 238 20.72 14.47 2.76
CA LEU A 238 21.19 15.07 1.51
C LEU A 238 21.11 16.61 1.54
N ALA A 239 20.04 17.18 2.10
CA ALA A 239 19.91 18.63 2.27
C ALA A 239 21.03 19.21 3.15
N VAL A 240 21.32 18.57 4.28
CA VAL A 240 22.41 18.95 5.19
C VAL A 240 23.77 18.82 4.51
N ALA A 241 24.03 17.72 3.80
CA ALA A 241 25.28 17.51 3.07
C ALA A 241 25.49 18.59 2.00
N LEU A 242 24.45 18.91 1.23
CA LEU A 242 24.48 19.99 0.24
C LEU A 242 24.78 21.34 0.87
N ALA A 243 24.09 21.70 1.96
CA ALA A 243 24.31 22.94 2.68
C ALA A 243 25.74 23.02 3.24
N ALA A 244 26.27 21.93 3.81
CA ALA A 244 27.63 21.85 4.33
C ALA A 244 28.67 22.05 3.22
N ILE A 245 28.51 21.38 2.07
CA ILE A 245 29.41 21.53 0.92
C ILE A 245 29.42 22.98 0.42
N VAL A 246 28.25 23.62 0.31
CA VAL A 246 28.12 25.02 -0.10
C VAL A 246 28.80 25.96 0.89
N ALA A 247 28.56 25.77 2.19
CA ALA A 247 29.17 26.57 3.25
C ALA A 247 30.70 26.45 3.27
N ILE A 248 31.22 25.22 3.20
CA ILE A 248 32.66 24.94 3.15
C ILE A 248 33.30 25.57 1.90
N SER A 249 32.67 25.41 0.73
CA SER A 249 33.19 26.00 -0.51
C SER A 249 33.23 27.52 -0.44
N TRP A 250 32.22 28.15 0.14
CA TRP A 250 32.17 29.59 0.32
C TRP A 250 33.21 30.09 1.34
N TRP A 251 33.38 29.38 2.46
CA TRP A 251 34.40 29.68 3.46
C TRP A 251 35.81 29.60 2.86
N ARG A 252 36.13 28.51 2.14
CA ARG A 252 37.43 28.35 1.45
C ARG A 252 37.70 29.46 0.42
N LYS A 253 36.67 29.92 -0.31
CA LYS A 253 36.81 31.05 -1.24
C LYS A 253 37.10 32.38 -0.54
N ARG A 254 36.66 32.55 0.70
CA ARG A 254 36.89 33.77 1.50
C ARG A 254 38.22 33.73 2.28
N HIS A 255 38.76 32.55 2.53
CA HIS A 255 40.01 32.32 3.26
C HIS A 255 40.99 31.47 2.44
N PRO A 256 41.57 32.02 1.35
CA PRO A 256 42.48 31.27 0.47
C PRO A 256 43.79 30.83 1.16
N ASP A 257 44.21 31.51 2.23
CA ASP A 257 45.48 31.27 2.93
C ASP A 257 45.36 30.31 4.15
N ALA A 258 44.23 29.61 4.31
CA ALA A 258 44.09 28.61 5.36
C ALA A 258 44.90 27.34 4.99
N PRO A 259 45.80 26.84 5.86
CA PRO A 259 46.64 25.70 5.53
C PRO A 259 45.78 24.44 5.31
N SER A 260 45.99 23.76 4.17
CA SER A 260 45.39 22.45 3.90
C SER A 260 45.96 21.41 4.86
N GLN A 261 45.11 20.80 5.68
CA GLN A 261 45.40 19.54 6.37
C GLN A 261 44.73 18.39 5.63
#